data_AF-A0A4Z1G2E0-F1
#
_entry.id   AF-A0A4Z1G2E0-F1
#
_cell.length_a   1.000
_cell.length_b   1.000
_cell.length_c   1.000
_cell.angle_alpha   90.00
_cell.angle_beta   90.00
_cell.angle_gamma   90.00
#
_symmetry.space_group_name_H-M   'P 1'
#
loop_
_entity.id
_entity.type
_entity.pdbx_description
1 polymer ?
#
loop_
_entity_poly.entity_id
_entity_poly.type
_entity_poly.pdbx_seq_one_letter_code
_entity_poly.pdbx_strand_id
1 'polypeptide(L)'
;MATNFLDIYTCIGQALRALYRDGVPLTDLYGTDTIPEFEAVGHPLFQDQDRFLPEHHVVGDILNLTRSLANAAGTWPAVNMNMFLHLFNPVDAEQVCTNVLNLLRSEAGSLLAGTQTVIMQPGKLVLEPPVAEKLIELWQRVAKRLSINIKTIAEYDEDEDPESSDSSS
;
A
#
# COMPACT_ATOMS: atom_id res chain seq x y z
N MET A 1 19.78 3.86 -18.02
CA MET A 1 19.79 4.56 -16.71
C MET A 1 19.15 3.61 -15.72
N ALA A 2 19.76 3.38 -14.55
CA ALA A 2 19.11 2.60 -13.49
C ALA A 2 17.88 3.38 -13.01
N THR A 3 16.75 2.71 -12.91
CA THR A 3 15.45 3.29 -12.55
C THR A 3 15.06 2.80 -11.17
N ASN A 4 15.88 3.11 -10.16
CA ASN A 4 15.67 2.67 -8.79
C ASN A 4 14.28 3.09 -8.28
N PHE A 5 13.52 2.12 -7.79
CA PHE A 5 12.17 2.28 -7.29
C PHE A 5 12.13 1.87 -5.83
N LEU A 6 11.61 2.76 -4.98
CA LEU A 6 11.42 2.51 -3.55
C LEU A 6 9.94 2.37 -3.20
N ASP A 7 9.54 1.24 -2.66
CA ASP A 7 8.21 0.99 -2.10
C ASP A 7 8.21 1.21 -0.58
N ILE A 8 7.51 2.24 -0.09
CA ILE A 8 7.48 2.59 1.33
C ILE A 8 6.31 1.90 2.03
N TYR A 9 6.58 1.33 3.21
CA TYR A 9 5.68 0.38 3.88
C TYR A 9 5.36 -0.82 2.99
N THR A 10 6.42 -1.42 2.45
CA THR A 10 6.31 -2.51 1.47
C THR A 10 5.67 -3.77 2.04
N CYS A 11 5.59 -3.91 3.37
CA CYS A 11 5.07 -5.09 4.05
C CYS A 11 5.72 -6.36 3.48
N ILE A 12 4.92 -7.31 2.98
CA ILE A 12 5.40 -8.56 2.37
C ILE A 12 5.95 -8.39 0.95
N GLY A 13 6.15 -7.15 0.46
CA GLY A 13 6.75 -6.81 -0.83
C GLY A 13 5.91 -7.20 -2.05
N GLN A 14 4.59 -7.12 -1.95
CA GLN A 14 3.67 -7.52 -3.04
C GLN A 14 3.85 -6.65 -4.30
N ALA A 15 4.01 -5.33 -4.13
CA ALA A 15 4.19 -4.41 -5.26
C ALA A 15 5.50 -4.67 -6.00
N LEU A 16 6.61 -4.88 -5.28
CA LEU A 16 7.91 -5.20 -5.86
C LEU A 16 7.87 -6.48 -6.69
N ARG A 17 7.20 -7.53 -6.18
CA ARG A 17 7.06 -8.81 -6.88
C ARG A 17 6.20 -8.72 -8.12
N ALA A 18 5.16 -7.88 -8.10
CA ALA A 18 4.37 -7.58 -9.28
C ALA A 18 5.22 -6.86 -10.35
N LEU A 19 5.96 -5.82 -9.96
CA LEU A 19 6.86 -5.10 -10.87
C LEU A 19 7.95 -6.00 -11.47
N TYR A 20 8.55 -6.88 -10.66
CA TYR A 20 9.53 -7.85 -11.13
C TYR A 20 8.92 -8.80 -12.17
N ARG A 21 7.73 -9.35 -11.90
CA ARG A 21 7.00 -10.21 -12.84
C ARG A 21 6.70 -9.47 -14.15
N ASP A 22 6.43 -8.18 -14.08
CA ASP A 22 6.13 -7.34 -15.23
C ASP A 22 7.39 -6.86 -15.97
N GLY A 23 8.59 -7.31 -15.55
CA GLY A 23 9.85 -7.15 -16.29
C GLY A 23 10.81 -6.11 -15.73
N VAL A 24 10.51 -5.50 -14.58
CA VAL A 24 11.42 -4.56 -13.92
C VAL A 24 12.62 -5.33 -13.33
N PRO A 25 13.87 -4.93 -13.59
CA PRO A 25 15.05 -5.60 -13.02
C PRO A 25 15.05 -5.57 -11.49
N LEU A 26 15.39 -6.69 -10.84
CA LEU A 26 15.49 -6.75 -9.37
C LEU A 26 16.48 -5.72 -8.81
N THR A 27 17.57 -5.45 -9.52
CA THR A 27 18.59 -4.45 -9.14
C THR A 27 18.03 -3.04 -8.95
N ASP A 28 16.85 -2.79 -9.49
CA ASP A 28 16.18 -1.49 -9.47
C ASP A 28 15.02 -1.48 -8.45
N LEU A 29 14.71 -2.59 -7.79
CA LEU A 29 13.57 -2.72 -6.89
C LEU A 29 14.01 -2.76 -5.42
N TYR A 30 13.48 -1.84 -4.64
CA TYR A 30 13.76 -1.70 -3.22
C TYR A 30 12.47 -1.47 -2.45
N GLY A 31 12.34 -2.07 -1.28
CA GLY A 31 11.23 -1.85 -0.36
C GLY A 31 11.74 -1.43 1.01
N THR A 32 10.94 -0.66 1.74
CA THR A 32 11.21 -0.33 3.14
C THR A 32 10.00 -0.58 4.01
N ASP A 33 10.25 -1.10 5.21
CA ASP A 33 9.26 -1.22 6.26
C ASP A 33 9.93 -1.09 7.64
N THR A 34 9.14 -0.75 8.65
CA THR A 34 9.57 -0.74 10.05
C THR A 34 9.67 -2.15 10.63
N ILE A 35 8.92 -3.12 10.08
CA ILE A 35 8.81 -4.48 10.61
C ILE A 35 9.57 -5.45 9.68
N PRO A 36 10.79 -5.90 10.03
CA PRO A 36 11.57 -6.81 9.19
C PRO A 36 10.91 -8.18 8.97
N GLU A 37 10.04 -8.61 9.88
CA GLU A 37 9.38 -9.91 9.80
C GLU A 37 8.42 -10.02 8.60
N PHE A 38 7.93 -8.89 8.06
CA PHE A 38 7.06 -8.95 6.88
C PHE A 38 7.77 -9.48 5.64
N GLU A 39 9.03 -9.09 5.42
CA GLU A 39 9.83 -9.64 4.33
C GLU A 39 10.00 -11.16 4.48
N ALA A 40 10.33 -11.60 5.70
CA ALA A 40 10.51 -13.01 6.02
C ALA A 40 9.24 -13.85 5.74
N VAL A 41 8.06 -13.27 5.95
CA VAL A 41 6.76 -13.90 5.60
C VAL A 41 6.50 -13.91 4.09
N GLY A 42 6.92 -12.86 3.37
CA GLY A 42 6.78 -12.78 1.92
C GLY A 42 7.50 -13.92 1.19
N HIS A 43 8.71 -14.25 1.61
CA HIS A 43 9.50 -15.28 0.93
C HIS A 43 8.82 -16.65 0.76
N PRO A 44 8.31 -17.32 1.81
CA PRO A 44 7.62 -18.61 1.65
C PRO A 44 6.31 -18.47 0.86
N LEU A 45 5.64 -17.32 0.93
CA LEU A 45 4.41 -17.06 0.17
C LEU A 45 4.67 -16.98 -1.34
N PHE A 46 5.77 -16.35 -1.75
CA PHE A 46 6.10 -16.08 -3.16
C PHE A 46 7.19 -17.00 -3.73
N GLN A 47 7.75 -17.88 -2.89
CA GLN A 47 8.80 -18.85 -3.23
C GLN A 47 9.99 -18.19 -3.92
N ASP A 48 10.63 -17.25 -3.22
CA ASP A 48 11.58 -16.31 -3.83
C ASP A 48 12.78 -15.90 -3.00
N GLN A 49 13.08 -16.72 -1.99
CA GLN A 49 14.27 -16.60 -1.14
C GLN A 49 15.58 -16.51 -1.94
N ASP A 50 15.59 -17.07 -3.15
CA ASP A 50 16.76 -17.15 -4.03
C ASP A 50 16.97 -15.90 -4.89
N ARG A 51 15.98 -15.01 -4.96
CA ARG A 51 15.98 -13.83 -5.85
C ARG A 51 15.74 -12.51 -5.14
N PHE A 52 14.80 -12.43 -4.21
CA PHE A 52 14.63 -11.26 -3.34
C PHE A 52 15.58 -11.42 -2.16
N LEU A 53 16.74 -10.80 -2.26
CA LEU A 53 17.77 -10.80 -1.22
C LEU A 53 17.56 -9.64 -0.24
N PRO A 54 18.17 -9.70 0.97
CA PRO A 54 18.03 -8.66 1.98
C PRO A 54 18.42 -7.25 1.51
N GLU A 55 19.28 -7.11 0.50
CA GLU A 55 19.61 -5.79 -0.07
C GLU A 55 18.42 -5.08 -0.75
N HIS A 56 17.39 -5.82 -1.17
CA HIS A 56 16.17 -5.27 -1.74
C HIS A 56 15.19 -4.77 -0.67
N HIS A 57 15.47 -5.03 0.60
CA HIS A 57 14.58 -4.73 1.71
C HIS A 57 15.33 -3.96 2.81
N VAL A 58 15.03 -2.67 2.90
CA VAL A 58 15.64 -1.77 3.86
C VAL A 58 14.74 -1.66 5.08
N VAL A 59 15.22 -2.05 6.25
CA VAL A 59 14.49 -1.75 7.50
C VAL A 59 14.63 -0.26 7.80
N GLY A 60 13.51 0.43 7.86
CA GLY A 60 13.51 1.88 8.00
C GLY A 60 12.16 2.46 8.40
N ASP A 61 12.20 3.46 9.26
CA ASP A 61 11.06 4.28 9.66
C ASP A 61 11.11 5.61 8.90
N ILE A 62 10.10 5.84 8.07
CA ILE A 62 9.96 7.05 7.25
C ILE A 62 9.52 8.26 8.08
N LEU A 63 8.78 8.09 9.19
CA LEU A 63 8.38 9.19 10.06
C LEU A 63 9.61 9.81 10.72
N ASN A 64 10.50 8.97 11.24
CA ASN A 64 11.75 9.40 11.88
C ASN A 64 12.93 9.53 10.92
N LEU A 65 12.72 9.26 9.62
CA LEU A 65 13.74 9.21 8.58
C LEU A 65 15.03 8.52 9.08
N THR A 66 14.89 7.25 9.47
CA THR A 66 16.01 6.47 10.01
C THR A 66 17.23 6.50 9.10
N ARG A 67 18.42 6.31 9.67
CA ARG A 67 19.71 6.45 8.95
C ARG A 67 19.78 5.62 7.66
N SER A 68 19.18 4.44 7.64
CA SER A 68 19.10 3.57 6.46
C SER A 68 18.43 4.26 5.27
N LEU A 69 17.39 5.06 5.51
CA LEU A 69 16.70 5.88 4.51
C LEU A 69 17.40 7.22 4.29
N ALA A 70 17.84 7.88 5.36
CA ALA A 70 18.48 9.20 5.28
C ALA A 70 19.76 9.20 4.44
N ASN A 71 20.54 8.11 4.46
CA ASN A 71 21.75 7.97 3.66
C ASN A 71 21.47 7.99 2.14
N ALA A 72 20.24 7.65 1.73
CA ALA A 72 19.79 7.64 0.34
C ALA A 72 18.85 8.82 0.01
N ALA A 73 18.75 9.82 0.90
CA ALA A 73 17.93 11.00 0.64
C ALA A 73 18.43 11.76 -0.60
N GLY A 74 17.49 12.26 -1.40
CA GLY A 74 17.79 12.96 -2.64
C GLY A 74 18.31 12.08 -3.78
N THR A 75 18.21 10.75 -3.70
CA THR A 75 18.76 9.83 -4.70
C THR A 75 17.71 9.06 -5.49
N TRP A 76 16.47 8.96 -4.98
CA TRP A 76 15.45 8.10 -5.58
C TRP A 76 14.76 8.78 -6.77
N PRO A 77 14.76 8.16 -7.96
CA PRO A 77 14.01 8.68 -9.10
C PRO A 77 12.53 8.35 -9.00
N ALA A 78 12.13 7.26 -8.32
CA ALA A 78 10.75 6.89 -8.15
C ALA A 78 10.49 6.34 -6.73
N VAL A 79 9.42 6.81 -6.11
CA VAL A 79 8.95 6.36 -4.80
C VAL A 79 7.47 6.03 -4.89
N ASN A 80 7.07 4.92 -4.28
CA ASN A 80 5.69 4.54 -4.08
C ASN A 80 5.30 4.65 -2.61
N MET A 81 4.19 5.34 -2.37
CA MET A 81 3.55 5.45 -1.07
C MET A 81 2.12 4.93 -1.19
N ASN A 82 1.91 3.63 -1.06
CA ASN A 82 0.58 3.06 -1.26
C ASN A 82 -0.08 2.67 0.06
N MET A 83 -1.28 3.19 0.33
CA MET A 83 -2.18 2.74 1.41
C MET A 83 -1.51 2.61 2.80
N PHE A 84 -0.72 3.60 3.22
CA PHE A 84 -0.11 3.58 4.57
C PHE A 84 -0.24 4.89 5.34
N LEU A 85 -0.56 6.02 4.68
CA LEU A 85 -0.58 7.33 5.36
C LEU A 85 -1.64 7.40 6.47
N HIS A 86 -2.68 6.56 6.39
CA HIS A 86 -3.71 6.40 7.42
C HIS A 86 -3.20 5.83 8.76
N LEU A 87 -1.96 5.35 8.82
CA LEU A 87 -1.31 4.90 10.06
C LEU A 87 -0.92 6.07 10.98
N PHE A 88 -0.91 7.30 10.46
CA PHE A 88 -0.39 8.48 11.16
C PHE A 88 -1.49 9.47 11.55
N ASN A 89 -1.26 10.20 12.64
CA ASN A 89 -2.03 11.42 12.92
C ASN A 89 -1.64 12.53 11.91
N PRO A 90 -2.40 13.63 11.80
CA PRO A 90 -2.13 14.66 10.79
C PRO A 90 -0.73 15.28 10.84
N VAL A 91 -0.18 15.51 12.04
CA VAL A 91 1.16 16.11 12.21
C VAL A 91 2.23 15.14 11.73
N ASP A 92 2.11 13.86 12.11
CA ASP A 92 3.04 12.82 11.69
C ASP A 92 2.89 12.53 10.19
N ALA A 93 1.69 12.58 9.63
CA ALA A 93 1.45 12.41 8.20
C ALA A 93 2.12 13.52 7.38
N GLU A 94 2.05 14.77 7.84
CA GLU A 94 2.76 15.90 7.20
C GLU A 94 4.28 15.69 7.24
N GLN A 95 4.82 15.22 8.38
CA GLN A 95 6.23 14.91 8.52
C GLN A 95 6.66 13.73 7.62
N VAL A 96 5.84 12.70 7.50
CA VAL A 96 6.05 11.56 6.58
C VAL A 96 6.08 12.05 5.14
N CYS A 97 5.09 12.83 4.71
CA CYS A 97 5.06 13.40 3.35
C CYS A 97 6.30 14.25 3.08
N THR A 98 6.74 15.05 4.06
CA THR A 98 7.98 15.83 3.97
C THR A 98 9.20 14.93 3.76
N ASN A 99 9.30 13.85 4.52
CA ASN A 99 10.42 12.91 4.43
C ASN A 99 10.41 12.12 3.11
N VAL A 100 9.23 11.72 2.62
CA VAL A 100 9.06 11.08 1.30
C VAL A 100 9.56 11.98 0.18
N LEU A 101 9.21 13.27 0.21
CA LEU A 101 9.70 14.23 -0.77
C LEU A 101 11.23 14.42 -0.67
N ASN A 102 11.81 14.39 0.53
CA ASN A 102 13.26 14.46 0.73
C ASN A 102 14.01 13.22 0.20
N LEU A 103 13.34 12.08 0.01
CA LEU A 103 13.95 10.90 -0.61
C LEU A 103 14.11 11.06 -2.12
N LEU A 104 13.19 11.78 -2.78
CA LEU A 104 13.24 11.98 -4.22
C LEU A 104 14.43 12.85 -4.62
N ARG A 105 15.08 12.48 -5.73
CA ARG A 105 16.12 13.31 -6.34
C ARG A 105 15.55 14.61 -6.89
N SER A 106 16.36 15.67 -6.87
CA SER A 106 15.98 16.99 -7.41
C SER A 106 16.20 17.07 -8.92
N GLU A 107 15.59 16.15 -9.68
CA GLU A 107 15.69 16.08 -11.14
C GLU A 107 14.31 15.95 -11.79
N ALA A 108 14.15 16.55 -12.97
CA ALA A 108 12.93 16.42 -13.76
C ALA A 108 12.66 14.95 -14.13
N GLY A 109 11.39 14.54 -14.03
CA GLY A 109 10.98 13.14 -14.25
C GLY A 109 11.06 12.25 -13.01
N SER A 110 11.33 12.81 -11.83
CA SER A 110 11.15 12.08 -10.57
C SER A 110 9.67 11.83 -10.28
N LEU A 111 9.33 10.66 -9.75
CA LEU A 111 7.95 10.17 -9.61
C LEU A 111 7.60 9.84 -8.16
N LEU A 112 6.46 10.35 -7.70
CA LEU A 112 5.76 9.87 -6.51
C LEU A 112 4.44 9.24 -6.95
N ALA A 113 4.20 7.98 -6.57
CA ALA A 113 2.99 7.25 -6.90
C ALA A 113 2.34 6.63 -5.64
N GLY A 114 1.08 6.24 -5.76
CA GLY A 114 0.35 5.47 -4.75
C GLY A 114 -1.06 5.96 -4.50
N THR A 115 -1.85 5.16 -3.79
CA THR A 115 -3.23 5.48 -3.40
C THR A 115 -3.28 5.86 -1.93
N GLN A 116 -4.05 6.91 -1.59
CA GLN A 116 -4.32 7.31 -0.21
C GLN A 116 -5.81 7.34 0.04
N THR A 117 -6.21 6.91 1.24
CA THR A 117 -7.56 7.15 1.75
C THR A 117 -7.56 8.46 2.53
N VAL A 118 -8.39 9.40 2.12
CA VAL A 118 -8.54 10.70 2.78
C VAL A 118 -10.02 10.99 3.02
N ILE A 119 -10.29 11.78 4.05
CA ILE A 119 -11.63 12.29 4.36
C ILE A 119 -11.60 13.82 4.33
N MET A 120 -12.66 14.45 3.83
CA MET A 120 -12.72 15.92 3.66
C MET A 120 -12.68 16.69 4.99
N GLN A 121 -13.07 16.04 6.09
CA GLN A 121 -13.00 16.61 7.43
C GLN A 121 -12.13 15.70 8.31
N PRO A 122 -10.98 16.17 8.82
CA PRO A 122 -10.10 15.36 9.66
C PRO A 122 -10.83 14.86 10.91
N GLY A 123 -10.77 13.55 11.13
CA GLY A 123 -11.46 12.88 12.23
C GLY A 123 -11.01 11.44 12.34
N LYS A 124 -11.39 10.78 13.43
CA LYS A 124 -11.16 9.34 13.57
C LYS A 124 -12.13 8.62 12.64
N LEU A 125 -11.61 8.08 11.54
CA LEU A 125 -12.36 7.14 10.72
C LEU A 125 -12.44 5.82 11.49
N VAL A 126 -13.55 5.59 12.18
CA VAL A 126 -13.84 4.27 12.75
C VAL A 126 -14.47 3.45 11.62
N LEU A 127 -13.65 2.70 10.91
CA LEU A 127 -14.13 1.61 10.06
C LEU A 127 -14.59 0.50 11.02
N GLU A 128 -15.87 0.50 11.38
CA GLU A 128 -16.42 -0.58 12.21
C GLU A 128 -16.35 -1.91 11.43
N PRO A 129 -15.68 -2.94 11.96
CA PRO A 129 -15.55 -4.18 11.23
C PRO A 129 -16.87 -4.96 11.09
N PRO A 130 -17.02 -5.74 10.00
CA PRO A 130 -16.03 -5.88 8.94
C PRO A 130 -16.38 -5.02 7.72
N VAL A 131 -15.42 -4.22 7.27
CA VAL A 131 -15.36 -3.86 5.85
C VAL A 131 -14.92 -5.11 5.10
N ALA A 132 -15.92 -5.86 4.62
CA ALA A 132 -15.81 -7.07 3.81
C ALA A 132 -16.84 -6.99 2.68
N GLU A 133 -16.33 -7.02 1.42
CA GLU A 133 -16.90 -7.33 0.09
C GLU A 133 -18.37 -7.01 -0.27
N LYS A 134 -18.64 -7.06 -1.60
CA LYS A 134 -19.91 -7.50 -2.20
C LYS A 134 -20.52 -8.58 -1.32
N LEU A 135 -21.43 -8.21 -0.42
CA LEU A 135 -21.92 -9.11 0.63
C LEU A 135 -22.43 -10.44 0.05
N ILE A 136 -22.89 -10.39 -1.21
CA ILE A 136 -23.21 -11.52 -2.08
C ILE A 136 -22.19 -12.66 -1.98
N GLU A 137 -20.93 -12.38 -2.26
CA GLU A 137 -19.96 -13.44 -2.54
C GLU A 137 -19.54 -14.13 -1.25
N LEU A 138 -19.44 -13.36 -0.16
CA LEU A 138 -19.25 -13.89 1.17
C LEU A 138 -20.36 -14.90 1.55
N TRP A 139 -21.62 -14.54 1.35
CA TRP A 139 -22.77 -15.38 1.70
C TRP A 139 -22.90 -16.61 0.79
N GLN A 140 -22.60 -16.47 -0.50
CA GLN A 140 -22.56 -17.60 -1.42
C GLN A 140 -21.47 -18.61 -1.05
N ARG A 141 -20.29 -18.13 -0.64
CA ARG A 141 -19.17 -18.98 -0.22
C ARG A 141 -19.50 -19.77 1.05
N VAL A 142 -20.14 -19.15 2.04
CA VAL A 142 -20.53 -19.83 3.28
C VAL A 142 -21.64 -20.86 3.02
N ALA A 143 -22.66 -20.51 2.23
CA ALA A 143 -23.76 -21.41 1.89
C ALA A 143 -23.26 -22.66 1.15
N LYS A 144 -22.32 -22.49 0.20
CA LYS A 144 -21.68 -23.59 -0.52
C LYS A 144 -20.93 -24.55 0.41
N ARG A 145 -20.18 -24.03 1.39
CA ARG A 145 -19.44 -24.85 2.36
C ARG A 145 -20.35 -25.71 3.24
N LEU A 146 -21.57 -25.25 3.48
CA LEU A 146 -22.56 -25.93 4.34
C LEU A 146 -23.62 -26.71 3.54
N SER A 147 -23.47 -26.80 2.21
CA SER A 147 -24.43 -27.45 1.31
C SER A 147 -25.86 -26.88 1.38
N ILE A 148 -25.98 -25.56 1.58
CA ILE A 148 -27.24 -24.81 1.60
C ILE A 148 -27.40 -24.06 0.28
N ASN A 149 -28.60 -24.06 -0.31
CA ASN A 149 -28.90 -23.28 -1.51
C ASN A 149 -29.31 -21.84 -1.13
N ILE A 150 -28.69 -20.82 -1.72
CA ILE A 150 -28.95 -19.40 -1.40
C ILE A 150 -28.99 -18.54 -2.67
N LYS A 151 -29.82 -17.49 -2.68
CA LYS A 151 -29.85 -16.44 -3.70
C LYS A 151 -29.41 -15.12 -3.06
N THR A 152 -28.47 -14.39 -3.69
CA THR A 152 -27.91 -13.16 -3.12
C THR A 152 -27.78 -12.06 -4.19
N ILE A 153 -28.07 -10.81 -3.81
CA ILE A 153 -28.06 -9.61 -4.66
C ILE A 153 -27.41 -8.49 -3.82
N ALA A 154 -26.59 -7.63 -4.43
CA ALA A 154 -26.00 -6.42 -3.85
C ALA A 154 -25.67 -5.44 -4.96
N GLU A 155 -25.96 -4.19 -4.67
CA GLU A 155 -25.59 -2.99 -5.40
C GLU A 155 -24.45 -2.29 -4.65
N TYR A 156 -23.71 -1.48 -5.39
CA TYR A 156 -22.47 -0.81 -5.01
C TYR A 156 -22.71 0.67 -5.12
N ASP A 157 -21.97 1.44 -4.33
CA ASP A 157 -21.54 2.79 -4.66
C ASP A 157 -21.20 2.94 -6.15
N GLU A 158 -22.16 3.44 -6.93
CA GLU A 158 -21.97 3.78 -8.34
C GLU A 158 -21.30 5.17 -8.49
N ASP A 159 -21.10 5.93 -7.39
CA ASP A 159 -20.41 7.23 -7.29
C ASP A 159 -19.83 7.58 -5.86
N GLU A 160 -19.47 6.66 -4.93
CA GLU A 160 -19.80 6.81 -3.46
C GLU A 160 -21.34 6.78 -3.35
N ASP A 161 -22.04 5.77 -2.79
CA ASP A 161 -23.46 5.53 -3.15
C ASP A 161 -24.33 6.61 -2.54
N PRO A 162 -25.00 7.39 -3.39
CA PRO A 162 -25.98 8.36 -3.00
C PRO A 162 -27.36 7.68 -3.00
N GLU A 163 -27.65 6.73 -2.11
CA GLU A 163 -29.00 6.12 -2.10
C GLU A 163 -30.12 7.07 -1.63
N SER A 164 -29.83 8.31 -1.26
CA SER A 164 -30.86 9.35 -1.16
C SER A 164 -30.41 10.62 -1.86
N SER A 165 -30.42 10.59 -3.19
CA SER A 165 -31.30 11.55 -3.86
C SER A 165 -32.66 11.45 -3.15
N ASP A 166 -32.84 12.20 -2.05
CA ASP A 166 -34.13 12.28 -1.38
C ASP A 166 -35.03 13.03 -2.36
N SER A 167 -35.66 12.20 -3.17
CA SER A 167 -36.97 12.39 -3.72
C SER A 167 -37.79 13.37 -2.90
N SER A 168 -38.19 14.45 -3.57
CA SER A 168 -39.48 15.09 -3.34
C SER A 168 -39.68 15.76 -1.96
N SER A 169 -39.30 17.04 -1.85
CA SER A 169 -40.15 18.12 -1.32
C SER A 169 -39.59 19.49 -1.68
#